data_AF-A0A1G9SFB1-F1
#
_entry.id   AF-A0A1G9SFB1-F1
#
_cell.length_a   1.000
_cell.length_b   1.000
_cell.length_c   1.000
_cell.angle_alpha   90.00
_cell.angle_beta   90.00
_cell.angle_gamma   90.00
#
_symmetry.space_group_name_H-M   'P 1'
#
loop_
_entity.id
_entity.type
_entity.pdbx_description
1 polymer ?
#
loop_
_entity_poly.entity_id
_entity_poly.type
_entity_poly.pdbx_seq_one_letter_code
_entity_poly.pdbx_strand_id
1 'polypeptide(L)'
;MSSGRAAAYSTDSSILNSMKTPDMMILPEKFAPQDYGIAVRKDNNALLQELNKVIQQMKASGELESLIKKNDLVDFHGEGEE
;
A
#
# COMPACT_ATOMS: atom_id res chain seq x y z
N MET A 1 4.88 13.87 -16.56
CA MET A 1 5.15 13.66 -18.00
C MET A 1 4.93 14.92 -18.85
N SER A 2 3.98 15.79 -18.50
CA SER A 2 3.55 16.95 -19.29
C SER A 2 4.63 17.99 -19.62
N SER A 3 5.77 17.99 -18.92
CA SER A 3 6.94 18.83 -19.25
C SER A 3 8.01 18.11 -20.09
N GLY A 4 7.84 16.83 -20.43
CA GLY A 4 8.79 16.02 -21.20
C GLY A 4 10.07 15.61 -20.47
N ARG A 5 10.23 15.94 -19.19
CA ARG A 5 11.49 15.73 -18.45
C ARG A 5 11.76 14.29 -17.99
N ALA A 6 10.74 13.44 -17.91
CA ALA A 6 10.86 12.05 -17.49
C ALA A 6 9.90 11.17 -18.31
N ALA A 7 10.38 9.99 -18.70
CA ALA A 7 9.62 9.01 -19.49
C ALA A 7 8.73 8.10 -18.62
N ALA A 8 9.12 7.85 -17.36
CA ALA A 8 8.39 7.03 -16.41
C ALA A 8 8.65 7.47 -14.97
N TYR A 9 7.78 7.04 -14.04
CA TYR A 9 7.97 7.14 -12.60
C TYR A 9 7.93 5.74 -12.00
N SER A 10 8.64 5.57 -10.90
CA SER A 10 8.71 4.31 -10.17
C SER A 10 8.55 4.58 -8.69
N THR A 11 7.47 4.08 -8.11
CA THR A 11 7.13 4.14 -6.69
C THR A 11 6.06 3.09 -6.42
N ASP A 12 5.57 3.04 -5.19
CA ASP A 12 4.54 2.11 -4.77
C ASP A 12 3.26 2.24 -5.60
N SER A 13 2.61 1.10 -5.88
CA SER A 13 1.47 1.04 -6.80
C SER A 13 0.26 1.80 -6.24
N SER A 14 0.12 1.83 -4.91
CA SER A 14 -0.86 2.64 -4.19
C SER A 14 -0.71 4.14 -4.50
N ILE A 15 0.53 4.63 -4.55
CA ILE A 15 0.85 6.03 -4.87
C ILE A 15 0.63 6.28 -6.36
N LEU A 16 1.11 5.38 -7.23
CA LEU A 16 0.92 5.50 -8.68
C LEU A 16 -0.56 5.56 -9.07
N ASN A 17 -1.42 4.77 -8.42
CA ASN A 17 -2.87 4.83 -8.60
C ASN A 17 -3.44 6.23 -8.35
N SER A 18 -3.00 6.88 -7.26
CA SER A 18 -3.47 8.23 -6.93
C SER A 18 -3.01 9.31 -7.94
N MET A 19 -1.91 9.04 -8.66
CA MET A 19 -1.32 9.96 -9.64
C MET A 19 -1.77 9.69 -11.09
N LYS A 20 -2.49 8.59 -11.34
CA LYS A 20 -2.84 8.15 -12.69
C LYS A 20 -3.79 9.14 -13.36
N THR A 21 -3.39 9.62 -14.54
CA THR A 21 -4.23 10.36 -15.49
C THR A 21 -4.62 9.49 -16.68
N PRO A 22 -5.63 9.86 -17.49
CA PRO A 22 -6.08 9.04 -18.62
C PRO A 22 -5.01 8.74 -19.70
N ASP A 23 -3.97 9.56 -19.79
CA ASP A 23 -2.82 9.40 -20.68
C ASP A 23 -1.67 8.57 -20.09
N MET A 24 -1.85 8.03 -18.87
CA MET A 24 -0.87 7.19 -18.18
C MET A 24 -1.37 5.75 -18.04
N MET A 25 -0.42 4.82 -18.01
CA MET A 25 -0.66 3.44 -17.62
C MET A 25 0.35 2.99 -16.56
N ILE A 26 -0.11 2.12 -15.67
CA ILE A 26 0.76 1.39 -14.75
C ILE A 26 1.14 0.08 -15.45
N LEU A 27 2.44 -0.21 -15.53
CA LEU A 27 2.91 -1.47 -16.11
C LEU A 27 2.53 -2.64 -15.20
N PRO A 28 2.17 -3.82 -15.76
CA PRO A 28 1.77 -4.97 -14.96
C PRO A 28 2.94 -5.63 -14.22
N GLU A 29 4.16 -5.46 -14.71
CA GLU A 29 5.37 -6.02 -14.10
C GLU A 29 5.72 -5.31 -12.79
N LYS A 30 6.02 -6.12 -11.77
CA LYS A 30 6.41 -5.67 -10.43
C LYS A 30 7.82 -6.20 -10.15
N PHE A 31 8.66 -5.38 -9.53
CA PHE A 31 10.07 -5.74 -9.27
C PHE A 31 10.47 -5.64 -7.80
N ALA A 32 9.58 -5.18 -6.91
CA ALA A 32 9.85 -5.07 -5.47
C ALA A 32 8.56 -5.26 -4.63
N PRO A 33 8.63 -5.98 -3.49
CA PRO A 33 7.53 -6.07 -2.52
C PRO A 33 7.31 -4.75 -1.79
N GLN A 34 6.07 -4.51 -1.35
CA GLN A 34 5.62 -3.25 -0.74
C GLN A 34 4.93 -3.50 0.62
N ASP A 35 5.69 -4.05 1.57
CA ASP A 35 5.18 -4.36 2.91
C ASP A 35 5.20 -3.11 3.82
N TYR A 36 4.04 -2.46 3.97
CA TYR A 36 3.92 -1.32 4.89
C TYR A 36 3.76 -1.76 6.35
N GLY A 37 4.42 -1.01 7.24
CA GLY A 37 4.32 -1.19 8.68
C GLY A 37 4.34 0.13 9.45
N ILE A 38 3.87 0.09 10.69
CA ILE A 38 3.96 1.24 11.61
C ILE A 38 5.31 1.14 12.34
N ALA A 39 6.24 2.02 11.98
CA ALA A 39 7.53 2.08 12.64
C ALA A 39 7.42 2.72 14.03
N VAL A 40 8.01 2.07 15.04
CA VAL A 40 8.13 2.59 16.40
C VAL A 40 9.58 2.58 16.87
N ARG A 41 9.87 3.33 17.94
CA ARG A 41 11.20 3.34 18.57
C ARG A 41 11.56 1.92 19.05
N LYS A 42 12.80 1.48 18.82
CA LYS A 42 13.24 0.09 19.02
C LYS A 42 13.01 -0.47 20.42
N ASP A 43 13.06 0.37 21.45
CA ASP A 43 12.88 0.02 22.87
C ASP A 43 11.44 0.25 23.38
N ASN A 44 10.51 0.72 22.54
CA ASN A 44 9.13 0.97 22.94
C ASN A 44 8.22 -0.24 22.70
N ASN A 45 8.50 -1.32 23.44
CA ASN A 45 7.77 -2.59 23.32
C ASN A 45 6.28 -2.47 23.70
N ALA A 46 5.95 -1.59 24.64
CA ALA A 46 4.56 -1.39 25.06
C ALA A 46 3.70 -0.83 23.92
N LEU A 47 4.20 0.19 23.21
CA LEU A 47 3.50 0.74 22.05
C LEU A 47 3.42 -0.27 20.90
N LEU A 48 4.50 -1.02 20.65
CA LEU A 48 4.51 -2.07 19.63
C LEU A 48 3.41 -3.11 19.88
N GLN A 49 3.28 -3.58 21.14
CA GLN A 49 2.27 -4.56 21.52
C GLN A 49 0.85 -4.01 21.35
N GLU A 50 0.60 -2.78 21.78
CA GLU A 50 -0.73 -2.17 21.66
C GLU A 50 -1.12 -1.95 20.20
N LEU A 51 -0.20 -1.44 19.35
CA LEU A 51 -0.45 -1.28 17.92
C LEU A 51 -0.80 -2.61 17.24
N ASN A 52 -0.04 -3.66 17.52
CA ASN A 52 -0.30 -4.99 16.95
C ASN A 52 -1.67 -5.54 17.39
N LYS A 53 -2.03 -5.35 18.66
CA LYS A 53 -3.33 -5.74 19.20
C LYS A 53 -4.47 -4.99 18.51
N VAL A 54 -4.37 -3.67 18.35
CA VAL A 54 -5.37 -2.85 17.65
C VAL A 54 -5.52 -3.30 16.20
N ILE A 55 -4.42 -3.51 15.49
CA ILE A 55 -4.45 -4.01 14.10
C ILE A 55 -5.15 -5.38 14.01
N GLN A 56 -4.87 -6.30 14.95
CA GLN A 56 -5.56 -7.59 15.01
C GLN A 56 -7.07 -7.43 15.26
N GLN A 57 -7.46 -6.52 16.15
CA GLN A 57 -8.87 -6.23 16.42
C GLN A 57 -9.58 -5.64 15.18
N MET A 58 -8.95 -4.70 14.48
CA MET A 58 -9.49 -4.10 13.24
C MET A 58 -9.62 -5.13 12.10
N LYS A 59 -8.69 -6.10 12.03
CA LYS A 59 -8.80 -7.24 11.11
C LYS A 59 -9.98 -8.13 11.47
N ALA A 60 -10.10 -8.51 12.74
CA ALA A 60 -11.17 -9.39 13.22
C ALA A 60 -12.57 -8.77 13.09
N SER A 61 -12.68 -7.45 13.25
CA SER A 61 -13.96 -6.73 13.13
C SER A 61 -14.36 -6.42 11.68
N GLY A 62 -13.45 -6.55 10.71
CA GLY A 62 -13.67 -6.10 9.33
C GLY A 62 -13.55 -4.58 9.13
N GLU A 63 -13.14 -3.84 10.16
CA GLU A 63 -12.90 -2.39 10.06
C GLU A 63 -11.75 -2.11 9.07
N LEU A 64 -10.67 -2.89 9.13
CA LEU A 64 -9.55 -2.71 8.22
C LEU A 64 -9.96 -2.94 6.76
N GLU A 65 -10.76 -3.97 6.51
CA GLU A 65 -11.33 -4.26 5.19
C GLU A 65 -12.24 -3.12 4.70
N SER A 66 -13.03 -2.54 5.60
CA SER A 66 -13.88 -1.38 5.29
C SER A 66 -13.05 -0.15 4.90
N LEU A 67 -11.91 0.06 5.57
CA LEU A 67 -10.97 1.13 5.23
C LEU A 67 -10.29 0.89 3.88
N ILE A 68 -9.90 -0.35 3.57
CA ILE A 68 -9.32 -0.73 2.27
C ILE A 68 -10.29 -0.36 1.14
N LYS A 69 -11.55 -0.83 1.25
CA LYS A 69 -12.62 -0.54 0.27
C LYS A 69 -12.90 0.95 0.14
N LYS A 70 -13.03 1.65 1.28
CA LYS A 70 -13.34 3.08 1.30
C LYS A 70 -12.30 3.91 0.54
N ASN A 71 -11.03 3.51 0.62
CA ASN A 71 -9.92 4.25 0.02
C ASN A 71 -9.51 3.70 -1.35
N ASP A 72 -10.30 2.78 -1.93
CA ASP A 72 -10.00 2.13 -3.21
C ASP A 72 -8.56 1.58 -3.25
N LEU A 73 -8.10 1.04 -2.11
CA LEU A 73 -6.80 0.43 -2.01
C LEU A 73 -6.87 -0.92 -2.71
N VAL A 74 -6.40 -0.93 -3.95
CA VAL A 74 -6.23 -2.17 -4.71
C VAL A 74 -5.05 -2.92 -4.09
N ASP A 75 -5.32 -4.14 -3.61
CA ASP A 75 -4.23 -5.03 -3.28
C ASP A 75 -3.55 -5.47 -4.58
N PHE A 76 -2.36 -4.94 -4.81
CA PHE A 76 -1.54 -5.35 -5.93
C PHE A 76 -0.83 -6.67 -5.65
N HIS A 77 -1.12 -7.38 -4.56
CA HIS A 77 -0.58 -8.71 -4.26
C HIS A 77 -1.40 -9.91 -4.76
N GLY A 78 -2.44 -9.73 -5.59
CA GLY A 78 -3.03 -10.83 -6.41
C GLY A 78 -2.75 -10.63 -7.90
N GLU A 79 -2.30 -11.59 -8.72
CA GLU A 79 -2.12 -13.04 -8.58
C GLU A 79 -0.65 -13.44 -8.75
N GLY A 80 -0.21 -14.33 -7.87
CA GLY A 80 0.90 -15.25 -8.06
C GLY A 80 0.46 -16.58 -7.46
N GLU A 81 -0.63 -17.14 -7.98
CA GLU A 81 -0.80 -18.59 -7.91
C GLU A 81 0.18 -19.20 -8.91
N GLU A 82 0.97 -20.17 -8.46
CA GLU A 82 1.61 -21.15 -9.35
C GLU A 82 0.56 -21.91 -10.16
#